data_AF-A0A7X4DMF6-F1
#
_entry.id   AF-A0A7X4DMF6-F1
#
_cell.length_a   1.000
_cell.length_b   1.000
_cell.length_c   1.000
_cell.angle_alpha   90.00
_cell.angle_beta   90.00
_cell.angle_gamma   90.00
#
_symmetry.space_group_name_H-M   'P 1'
#
loop_
_entity.id
_entity.type
_entity.pdbx_description
1 polymer ?
#
loop_
_entity_poly.entity_id
_entity_poly.type
_entity_poly.pdbx_seq_one_letter_code
_entity_poly.pdbx_strand_id
1 'polypeptide(L)'
;MFFKQIVDEKLAQYAYLVGCQRTREALLIDPQRDIDRYVKIARREGLRITAVTETHIHADFLSGCREFVERRGCQAFLSAEGGSDWQYAWAEGHDGVTLLRDGHRFTVGGIDFRALHTPGHTPEHISFLITDRGAGAGEPMGMVSGDFVFVGDLGRPDLLESAAGRQGEMEPSARRLYASALGVFELPDYLRIWPGHGAGSACGKALGAVPDTTAGYEKRFSPALAAVKEGEDKFVEYILDGQPEPPLYFGRMKELNRLGPPILGPLPRPRTLSGEELVRVAGEDGTVVVDTRVDRLDYYGGHIPGSIYAPLNKSFPTVTGCYVDPSWRIVLVSRENEVEEAVRDLVRIGLDHVVGWAPPEELGGFDAAGGALATIEVIDFDEVGRRLPDPEVQVLDVRRATEFAEARIDGAANIAHTRLAGRLGELPRDRRLLVHCLSGARASAAVSLLEREGFEVAAVNDIFTQGYRHAG
;
A
#
# COMPACT_ATOMS: atom_id res chain seq x y z
N MET A 1 29.36 10.18 -4.68
CA MET A 1 27.89 10.37 -4.77
C MET A 1 27.24 10.29 -3.39
N PHE A 2 26.13 11.00 -3.13
CA PHE A 2 25.23 10.76 -1.99
C PHE A 2 24.12 9.79 -2.38
N PHE A 3 23.78 8.86 -1.49
CA PHE A 3 22.69 7.90 -1.69
C PHE A 3 21.95 7.68 -0.37
N LYS A 4 20.62 7.74 -0.40
CA LYS A 4 19.78 7.45 0.77
C LYS A 4 18.48 6.77 0.34
N GLN A 5 18.27 5.57 0.87
CA GLN A 5 16.96 4.92 0.89
C GLN A 5 16.09 5.58 1.97
N ILE A 6 14.83 5.84 1.63
CA ILE A 6 13.84 6.50 2.47
C ILE A 6 12.66 5.55 2.55
N VAL A 7 12.38 5.07 3.76
CA VAL A 7 11.45 3.97 4.02
C VAL A 7 10.13 4.52 4.55
N ASP A 8 9.03 4.01 3.99
CA ASP A 8 7.71 4.01 4.62
C ASP A 8 7.45 2.60 5.20
N GLU A 9 7.42 2.47 6.52
CA GLU A 9 7.29 1.16 7.18
C GLU A 9 5.88 0.56 7.07
N LYS A 10 4.84 1.38 6.83
CA LYS A 10 3.45 0.92 6.81
C LYS A 10 3.05 0.45 5.42
N LEU A 11 3.50 1.15 4.38
CA LEU A 11 3.37 0.73 2.99
C LEU A 11 4.49 -0.24 2.56
N ALA A 12 5.54 -0.38 3.39
CA ALA A 12 6.75 -1.13 3.07
C ALA A 12 7.41 -0.64 1.76
N GLN A 13 7.34 0.68 1.51
CA GLN A 13 7.76 1.35 0.28
C GLN A 13 9.12 2.04 0.46
N TYR A 14 9.92 2.05 -0.60
CA TYR A 14 11.24 2.64 -0.66
C TYR A 14 11.36 3.69 -1.75
N ALA A 15 11.66 4.92 -1.34
CA ALA A 15 12.10 5.98 -2.24
C ALA A 15 13.62 6.18 -2.13
N TYR A 16 14.25 6.69 -3.19
CA TYR A 16 15.70 6.86 -3.23
C TYR A 16 16.11 8.29 -3.57
N LEU A 17 16.86 8.92 -2.67
CA LEU A 17 17.50 10.22 -2.92
C LEU A 17 18.96 10.00 -3.34
N VAL A 18 19.27 10.35 -4.59
CA VAL A 18 20.58 10.16 -5.21
C VAL A 18 21.15 11.52 -5.60
N GLY A 19 22.26 11.94 -4.98
CA GLY A 19 22.74 13.32 -5.05
C GLY A 19 24.20 13.47 -5.46
N CYS A 20 24.48 14.42 -6.35
CA CYS A 20 25.85 14.81 -6.68
C CYS A 20 26.32 15.88 -5.68
N GLN A 21 27.17 15.52 -4.73
CA GLN A 21 27.68 16.47 -3.71
C GLN A 21 28.46 17.65 -4.32
N ARG A 22 29.05 17.48 -5.51
CA ARG A 22 29.79 18.54 -6.21
C ARG A 22 28.87 19.62 -6.79
N THR A 23 27.80 19.23 -7.49
CA THR A 23 26.85 20.18 -8.08
C THR A 23 25.69 20.54 -7.14
N ARG A 24 25.54 19.78 -6.05
CA ARG A 24 24.43 19.81 -5.10
C ARG A 24 23.08 19.41 -5.70
N GLU A 25 23.04 18.87 -6.91
CA GLU A 25 21.82 18.41 -7.57
C GLU A 25 21.49 16.98 -7.15
N ALA A 26 20.21 16.66 -7.05
CA ALA A 26 19.73 15.34 -6.68
C ALA A 26 18.52 14.88 -7.51
N LEU A 27 18.48 13.58 -7.77
CA LEU A 27 17.34 12.83 -8.29
C LEU A 27 16.61 12.16 -7.12
N LEU A 28 15.28 12.21 -7.13
CA LEU A 28 14.43 11.42 -6.25
C LEU A 28 13.65 10.39 -7.06
N ILE A 29 13.77 9.11 -6.69
CA ILE A 29 13.13 7.98 -7.37
C ILE A 29 11.98 7.47 -6.49
N ASP A 30 10.82 7.24 -7.11
CA ASP A 30 9.56 6.75 -6.49
C ASP A 30 9.09 7.57 -5.27
N PRO A 31 8.98 8.90 -5.37
CA PRO A 31 8.49 9.72 -4.27
C PRO A 31 7.00 9.51 -4.01
N GLN A 32 6.62 9.37 -2.75
CA GLN A 32 5.25 9.66 -2.27
C GLN A 32 4.92 11.17 -2.35
N ARG A 33 3.63 11.53 -2.36
CA ARG A 33 3.18 12.94 -2.55
C ARG A 33 3.35 13.89 -1.36
N ASP A 34 3.68 13.42 -0.16
CA ASP A 34 4.05 14.29 0.97
C ASP A 34 5.50 14.80 0.84
N ILE A 35 5.72 15.66 -0.17
CA ILE A 35 7.07 15.98 -0.67
C ILE A 35 7.98 16.75 0.30
N ASP A 36 7.43 17.34 1.35
CA ASP A 36 8.16 18.15 2.32
C ASP A 36 9.25 17.34 3.04
N ARG A 37 8.99 16.05 3.30
CA ARG A 37 9.94 15.14 3.94
C ARG A 37 11.24 14.99 3.15
N TYR A 38 11.14 14.82 1.83
CA TYR A 38 12.31 14.66 0.96
C TYR A 38 13.10 15.96 0.84
N VAL A 39 12.39 17.08 0.76
CA VAL A 39 13.01 18.40 0.68
C VAL A 39 13.79 18.70 1.97
N LYS A 40 13.25 18.31 3.13
CA LYS A 40 13.94 18.42 4.42
C LYS A 40 15.20 17.55 4.46
N ILE A 41 15.13 16.32 3.95
CA ILE A 41 16.28 15.42 3.85
C ILE A 41 17.34 16.02 2.93
N ALA A 42 17.00 16.40 1.70
CA ALA A 42 17.95 16.98 0.74
C ALA A 42 18.63 18.24 1.31
N ARG A 43 17.87 19.14 1.93
CA ARG A 43 18.42 20.36 2.56
C ARG A 43 19.43 20.06 3.68
N ARG A 44 19.17 19.05 4.52
CA ARG A 44 20.10 18.64 5.59
C ARG A 44 21.44 18.18 5.03
N GLU A 45 21.42 17.58 3.84
CA GLU A 45 22.61 17.08 3.14
C GLU A 45 23.24 18.13 2.20
N GLY A 46 22.74 19.37 2.20
CA GLY A 46 23.22 20.43 1.32
C GLY A 46 22.87 20.22 -0.16
N LEU A 47 21.87 19.39 -0.45
CA LEU A 47 21.39 19.04 -1.79
C LEU A 47 20.09 19.79 -2.15
N ARG A 48 19.83 19.88 -3.45
CA ARG A 48 18.58 20.35 -4.05
C ARG A 48 18.07 19.27 -4.99
N ILE A 49 16.84 18.81 -4.75
CA ILE A 49 16.13 17.93 -5.68
C ILE A 49 15.81 18.76 -6.92
N THR A 50 16.40 18.40 -8.06
CA THR A 50 16.21 19.06 -9.36
C THR A 50 15.48 18.16 -10.34
N ALA A 51 15.50 16.85 -10.08
CA ALA A 51 14.85 15.86 -10.90
C ALA A 51 14.10 14.84 -10.04
N VAL A 52 13.05 14.27 -10.62
CA VAL A 52 12.29 13.16 -10.05
C VAL A 52 12.03 12.10 -11.11
N THR A 53 11.78 10.88 -10.70
CA THR A 53 11.45 9.78 -11.63
C THR A 53 10.64 8.72 -10.92
N GLU A 54 9.99 7.87 -11.72
CA GLU A 54 9.25 6.71 -11.27
C GLU A 54 9.75 5.47 -12.01
N THR A 55 9.78 4.36 -11.29
CA THR A 55 9.99 3.04 -11.90
C THR A 55 8.74 2.57 -12.64
N HIS A 56 7.55 2.87 -12.12
CA HIS A 56 6.27 2.51 -12.72
C HIS A 56 5.10 3.32 -12.13
N ILE A 57 3.91 3.20 -12.72
CA ILE A 57 2.66 3.74 -12.18
C ILE A 57 2.27 2.92 -10.94
N HIS A 58 2.52 3.46 -9.76
CA HIS A 58 2.34 2.79 -8.46
C HIS A 58 0.87 2.41 -8.18
N ALA A 59 0.68 1.28 -7.49
CA ALA A 59 -0.65 0.73 -7.17
C ALA A 59 -1.08 0.98 -5.72
N ASP A 60 -0.18 1.35 -4.84
CA ASP A 60 -0.35 1.27 -3.39
C ASP A 60 -0.16 2.63 -2.70
N PHE A 61 0.38 3.62 -3.43
CA PHE A 61 0.45 5.00 -2.98
C PHE A 61 0.33 5.97 -4.16
N LEU A 62 0.01 7.22 -3.87
CA LEU A 62 0.02 8.32 -4.82
C LEU A 62 1.41 8.93 -4.94
N SER A 63 1.89 8.99 -6.17
CA SER A 63 3.19 9.56 -6.51
C SER A 63 3.25 11.07 -6.28
N GLY A 64 4.42 11.51 -5.80
CA GLY A 64 4.82 12.89 -5.67
C GLY A 64 5.53 13.46 -6.88
N CYS A 65 5.71 12.72 -7.98
CA CYS A 65 6.40 13.27 -9.16
C CYS A 65 5.71 14.52 -9.68
N ARG A 66 4.38 14.49 -9.81
CA ARG A 66 3.61 15.66 -10.24
C ARG A 66 3.73 16.84 -9.25
N GLU A 67 3.74 16.57 -7.94
CA GLU A 67 3.99 17.61 -6.91
C GLU A 67 5.33 18.32 -7.13
N PHE A 68 6.39 17.57 -7.43
CA PHE A 68 7.71 18.14 -7.68
C PHE A 68 7.78 18.92 -9.00
N VAL A 69 7.16 18.42 -10.06
CA VAL A 69 7.09 19.13 -11.35
C VAL A 69 6.34 20.45 -11.17
N GLU A 70 5.10 20.40 -10.71
CA GLU A 70 4.17 21.54 -10.71
C GLU A 70 4.53 22.60 -9.65
N ARG A 71 4.97 22.17 -8.46
CA ARG A 71 5.23 23.13 -7.36
C ARG A 71 6.68 23.51 -7.20
N ARG A 72 7.61 22.74 -7.76
CA ARG A 72 9.05 22.95 -7.57
C ARG A 72 9.81 23.10 -8.90
N GLY A 73 9.15 22.95 -10.05
CA GLY A 73 9.80 23.06 -11.36
C GLY A 73 10.87 22.00 -11.58
N CYS A 74 10.76 20.84 -10.93
CA CYS A 74 11.68 19.74 -11.16
C CYS A 74 11.44 19.10 -12.52
N GLN A 75 12.49 18.56 -13.14
CA GLN A 75 12.35 17.73 -14.33
C GLN A 75 11.91 16.32 -13.91
N ALA A 76 10.84 15.80 -14.50
CA ALA A 76 10.48 14.40 -14.34
C ALA A 76 11.03 13.55 -15.49
N PHE A 77 11.51 12.37 -15.16
CA PHE A 77 11.85 11.33 -16.14
C PHE A 77 10.89 10.16 -15.94
N LEU A 78 10.00 9.88 -16.89
CA LEU A 78 8.95 8.87 -16.75
C LEU A 78 8.98 7.90 -17.93
N SER A 79 8.52 6.67 -17.74
CA SER A 79 8.48 5.67 -18.81
C SER A 79 7.50 6.04 -19.94
N ALA A 80 7.86 5.70 -21.17
CA ALA A 80 6.98 5.69 -22.34
C ALA A 80 6.75 4.27 -22.93
N GLU A 81 7.10 3.23 -22.17
CA GLU A 81 7.10 1.84 -22.68
C GLU A 81 5.79 1.08 -22.44
N GLY A 82 4.76 1.71 -21.88
CA GLY A 82 3.48 1.06 -21.57
C GLY A 82 2.51 0.84 -22.75
N GLY A 83 2.93 1.10 -23.99
CA GLY A 83 2.05 1.01 -25.17
C GLY A 83 0.98 2.09 -25.21
N SER A 84 -0.13 1.89 -25.95
CA SER A 84 -1.20 2.90 -26.07
C SER A 84 -2.05 3.06 -24.81
N ASP A 85 -2.16 2.00 -24.02
CA ASP A 85 -3.19 1.91 -22.98
C ASP A 85 -2.64 2.21 -21.57
N TRP A 86 -1.32 2.34 -21.42
CA TRP A 86 -0.67 2.43 -20.12
C TRP A 86 0.44 3.49 -20.09
N GLN A 87 0.04 4.74 -20.35
CA GLN A 87 0.92 5.91 -20.35
C GLN A 87 0.54 6.90 -19.26
N TYR A 88 1.51 7.69 -18.80
CA TYR A 88 1.30 8.83 -17.91
C TYR A 88 0.53 9.93 -18.63
N ALA A 89 -0.80 9.93 -18.52
CA ALA A 89 -1.65 10.89 -19.22
C ALA A 89 -1.37 12.34 -18.79
N TRP A 90 -1.03 12.58 -17.52
CA TRP A 90 -0.70 13.91 -17.04
C TRP A 90 0.63 14.47 -17.57
N ALA A 91 1.52 13.59 -18.05
CA ALA A 91 2.83 13.96 -18.54
C ALA A 91 2.83 14.31 -20.03
N GLU A 92 1.78 13.96 -20.76
CA GLU A 92 1.70 14.19 -22.20
C GLU A 92 1.76 15.68 -22.53
N GLY A 93 2.77 16.07 -23.32
CA GLY A 93 2.98 17.47 -23.72
C GLY A 93 3.44 18.41 -22.62
N HIS A 94 3.82 17.89 -21.43
CA HIS A 94 4.26 18.71 -20.31
C HIS A 94 5.76 19.03 -20.40
N ASP A 95 6.13 20.32 -20.51
CA ASP A 95 7.53 20.76 -20.70
C ASP A 95 8.50 20.29 -19.60
N GLY A 96 7.99 20.12 -18.38
CA GLY A 96 8.74 19.58 -17.24
C GLY A 96 8.97 18.07 -17.25
N VAL A 97 8.50 17.33 -18.26
CA VAL A 97 8.58 15.87 -18.30
C VAL A 97 9.38 15.39 -19.52
N THR A 98 10.28 14.44 -19.29
CA THR A 98 11.02 13.71 -20.31
C THR A 98 10.61 12.25 -20.29
N LEU A 99 10.07 11.79 -21.42
CA LEU A 99 9.67 10.41 -21.60
C LEU A 99 10.87 9.52 -21.96
N LEU A 100 11.00 8.41 -21.24
CA LEU A 100 12.10 7.46 -21.33
C LEU A 100 11.68 6.20 -22.09
N ARG A 101 12.61 5.70 -22.89
CA ARG A 101 12.58 4.37 -23.50
C ARG A 101 13.79 3.56 -23.03
N ASP A 102 13.80 2.27 -23.33
CA ASP A 102 14.93 1.40 -23.04
C ASP A 102 16.26 2.00 -23.52
N GLY A 103 17.27 1.94 -22.67
CA GLY A 103 18.61 2.42 -22.99
C GLY A 103 18.79 3.94 -22.95
N HIS A 104 17.72 4.73 -22.80
CA HIS A 104 17.85 6.18 -22.59
C HIS A 104 18.74 6.47 -21.37
N ARG A 105 19.54 7.53 -21.50
CA ARG A 105 20.47 7.98 -20.46
C ARG A 105 20.24 9.44 -20.12
N PHE A 106 20.40 9.77 -18.85
CA PHE A 106 20.40 11.14 -18.37
C PHE A 106 21.36 11.28 -17.19
N THR A 107 21.72 12.51 -16.85
CA THR A 107 22.67 12.80 -15.78
C THR A 107 22.10 13.77 -14.77
N VAL A 108 22.45 13.58 -13.49
CA VAL A 108 22.26 14.58 -12.44
C VAL A 108 23.62 14.88 -11.82
N GLY A 109 24.16 16.06 -12.11
CA GLY A 109 25.56 16.39 -11.85
C GLY A 109 26.52 15.37 -12.47
N GLY A 110 27.34 14.74 -11.64
CA GLY A 110 28.31 13.71 -12.05
C GLY A 110 27.79 12.27 -12.04
N ILE A 111 26.47 12.05 -11.96
CA ILE A 111 25.87 10.73 -11.81
C ILE A 111 25.10 10.40 -13.09
N ASP A 112 25.36 9.23 -13.66
CA ASP A 112 24.72 8.75 -14.90
C ASP A 112 23.67 7.71 -14.57
N PHE A 113 22.48 7.88 -15.15
CA PHE A 113 21.33 7.01 -15.01
C PHE A 113 21.02 6.43 -16.40
N ARG A 114 20.85 5.11 -16.47
CA ARG A 114 20.37 4.42 -17.68
C ARG A 114 19.06 3.71 -17.37
N ALA A 115 18.02 4.02 -18.12
CA ALA A 115 16.75 3.32 -18.07
C ALA A 115 16.87 1.94 -18.72
N LEU A 116 16.28 0.94 -18.07
CA LEU A 116 16.11 -0.42 -18.58
C LEU A 116 14.63 -0.77 -18.57
N HIS A 117 14.05 -1.07 -19.73
CA HIS A 117 12.68 -1.56 -19.79
C HIS A 117 12.60 -2.96 -19.19
N THR A 118 11.79 -3.11 -18.15
CA THR A 118 11.70 -4.31 -17.31
C THR A 118 10.23 -4.67 -17.06
N PRO A 119 9.44 -4.90 -18.12
CA PRO A 119 8.01 -5.15 -18.00
C PRO A 119 7.73 -6.46 -17.25
N GLY A 120 6.61 -6.51 -16.55
CA GLY A 120 6.18 -7.69 -15.82
C GLY A 120 5.20 -7.32 -14.72
N HIS A 121 5.69 -6.58 -13.71
CA HIS A 121 4.82 -5.98 -12.70
C HIS A 121 3.81 -5.02 -13.32
N THR A 122 4.29 -4.17 -14.24
CA THR A 122 3.46 -3.36 -15.13
C THR A 122 4.08 -3.30 -16.53
N PRO A 123 3.33 -2.89 -17.58
CA PRO A 123 3.83 -2.89 -18.95
C PRO A 123 4.92 -1.86 -19.24
N GLU A 124 4.84 -0.70 -18.58
CA GLU A 124 5.76 0.44 -18.69
C GLU A 124 6.96 0.36 -17.74
N HIS A 125 7.01 -0.62 -16.83
CA HIS A 125 8.00 -0.66 -15.76
C HIS A 125 9.44 -0.49 -16.27
N ILE A 126 10.18 0.46 -15.69
CA ILE A 126 11.60 0.69 -15.96
C ILE A 126 12.41 0.60 -14.67
N SER A 127 13.62 0.05 -14.79
CA SER A 127 14.64 0.05 -13.75
C SER A 127 15.74 1.06 -14.10
N PHE A 128 16.48 1.55 -13.10
CA PHE A 128 17.55 2.53 -13.31
C PHE A 128 18.90 2.01 -12.88
N LEU A 129 19.80 1.79 -13.84
CA LEU A 129 21.23 1.57 -13.55
C LEU A 129 21.89 2.90 -13.20
N ILE A 130 22.64 2.93 -12.10
CA ILE A 130 23.28 4.13 -11.56
C ILE A 130 24.80 3.97 -11.62
N THR A 131 25.49 4.95 -12.20
CA THR A 131 26.96 5.00 -12.31
C THR A 131 27.51 6.29 -11.70
N ASP A 132 28.38 6.19 -10.69
CA ASP A 132 29.07 7.35 -10.07
C ASP A 132 30.28 7.80 -10.92
N ARG A 133 29.99 8.39 -12.09
CA ARG A 133 31.04 8.92 -12.98
C ARG A 133 31.86 10.02 -12.31
N GLY A 134 31.28 10.75 -11.36
CA GLY A 134 31.95 11.77 -10.57
C GLY A 134 33.10 11.23 -9.71
N ALA A 135 33.03 9.95 -9.32
CA ALA A 135 34.11 9.22 -8.64
C ALA A 135 35.05 8.46 -9.61
N GLY A 136 34.82 8.56 -10.93
CA GLY A 136 35.62 7.89 -11.95
C GLY A 136 35.14 6.49 -12.34
N ALA A 137 33.94 6.07 -11.92
CA ALA A 137 33.39 4.76 -12.28
C ALA A 137 33.03 4.69 -13.78
N GLY A 138 33.46 3.61 -14.45
CA GLY A 138 33.09 3.28 -15.83
C GLY A 138 31.91 2.29 -15.95
N GLU A 139 31.51 1.69 -14.83
CA GLU A 139 30.50 0.63 -14.75
C GLU A 139 29.45 0.98 -13.68
N PRO A 140 28.20 0.50 -13.82
CA PRO A 140 27.14 0.80 -12.86
C PRO A 140 27.43 0.15 -11.51
N MET A 141 27.11 0.85 -10.43
CA MET A 141 27.28 0.34 -9.06
C MET A 141 26.03 -0.37 -8.53
N GLY A 142 24.86 -0.03 -9.07
CA GLY A 142 23.60 -0.60 -8.62
C GLY A 142 22.44 -0.26 -9.54
N MET A 143 21.32 -0.91 -9.29
CA MET A 143 20.06 -0.76 -9.99
C MET A 143 18.97 -0.43 -8.98
N VAL A 144 18.26 0.68 -9.18
CA VAL A 144 16.94 0.82 -8.57
C VAL A 144 15.97 -0.01 -9.40
N SER A 145 15.55 -1.14 -8.84
CA SER A 145 14.79 -2.18 -9.54
C SER A 145 13.28 -1.96 -9.48
N GLY A 146 12.79 -0.98 -8.71
CA GLY A 146 11.35 -0.78 -8.51
C GLY A 146 10.69 -2.07 -8.05
N ASP A 147 9.52 -2.36 -8.62
CA ASP A 147 8.77 -3.58 -8.33
C ASP A 147 9.05 -4.70 -9.34
N PHE A 148 10.21 -4.66 -10.01
CA PHE A 148 10.66 -5.76 -10.85
C PHE A 148 11.38 -6.85 -10.03
N VAL A 149 12.50 -6.52 -9.38
CA VAL A 149 13.30 -7.46 -8.56
C VAL A 149 13.29 -7.00 -7.11
N PHE A 150 12.84 -7.87 -6.22
CA PHE A 150 12.88 -7.70 -4.76
C PHE A 150 14.02 -8.53 -4.15
N VAL A 151 14.19 -8.42 -2.83
CA VAL A 151 15.04 -9.36 -2.08
C VAL A 151 14.28 -10.69 -1.93
N GLY A 152 14.73 -11.71 -2.65
CA GLY A 152 14.16 -13.06 -2.61
C GLY A 152 12.94 -13.30 -3.50
N ASP A 153 12.47 -12.32 -4.26
CA ASP A 153 11.23 -12.45 -5.05
C ASP A 153 11.21 -11.51 -6.27
N LEU A 154 10.18 -11.60 -7.11
CA LEU A 154 9.89 -10.67 -8.22
C LEU A 154 8.52 -10.01 -8.04
N GLY A 155 8.29 -8.93 -8.79
CA GLY A 155 6.99 -8.26 -8.87
C GLY A 155 5.83 -9.17 -9.23
N ARG A 156 4.69 -9.02 -8.56
CA ARG A 156 3.47 -9.72 -8.99
C ARG A 156 2.98 -9.20 -10.36
N PRO A 157 2.60 -10.07 -11.31
CA PRO A 157 2.19 -9.67 -12.65
C PRO A 157 0.67 -9.52 -12.84
N ASP A 158 -0.14 -9.73 -11.79
CA ASP A 158 -1.61 -9.86 -11.93
C ASP A 158 -2.40 -8.56 -11.72
N LEU A 159 -1.77 -7.46 -11.29
CA LEU A 159 -2.48 -6.23 -10.91
C LEU A 159 -3.27 -5.56 -12.05
N LEU A 160 -2.85 -5.73 -13.30
CA LEU A 160 -3.62 -5.24 -14.46
C LEU A 160 -5.01 -5.89 -14.52
N GLU A 161 -5.10 -7.15 -14.14
CA GLU A 161 -6.36 -7.89 -14.11
C GLU A 161 -7.09 -7.70 -12.78
N SER A 162 -6.39 -7.93 -11.67
CA SER A 162 -6.99 -7.98 -10.33
C SER A 162 -7.30 -6.61 -9.73
N ALA A 163 -6.70 -5.52 -10.25
CA ALA A 163 -6.94 -4.14 -9.81
C ALA A 163 -7.33 -3.16 -10.92
N ALA A 164 -6.86 -3.34 -12.16
CA ALA A 164 -7.18 -2.45 -13.29
C ALA A 164 -8.27 -3.00 -14.24
N GLY A 165 -8.85 -4.18 -13.95
CA GLY A 165 -10.01 -4.72 -14.66
C GLY A 165 -9.73 -5.29 -16.06
N ARG A 166 -8.47 -5.51 -16.44
CA ARG A 166 -8.10 -6.08 -17.74
C ARG A 166 -8.08 -7.62 -17.67
N GLN A 167 -9.20 -8.25 -18.02
CA GLN A 167 -9.33 -9.72 -18.00
C GLN A 167 -8.32 -10.41 -18.93
N GLY A 168 -7.73 -11.52 -18.45
CA GLY A 168 -6.77 -12.33 -19.20
C GLY A 168 -5.35 -11.74 -19.31
N GLU A 169 -4.99 -10.73 -18.52
CA GLU A 169 -3.65 -10.12 -18.55
C GLU A 169 -2.67 -10.77 -17.56
N MET A 170 -3.13 -11.59 -16.60
CA MET A 170 -2.24 -12.24 -15.62
C MET A 170 -1.13 -13.07 -16.27
N GLU A 171 -1.50 -14.03 -17.12
CA GLU A 171 -0.53 -14.91 -17.79
C GLU A 171 0.38 -14.16 -18.78
N PRO A 172 -0.14 -13.31 -19.70
CA PRO A 172 0.71 -12.47 -20.55
C PRO A 172 1.70 -11.61 -19.76
N SER A 173 1.30 -11.06 -18.62
CA SER A 173 2.18 -10.26 -17.75
C SER A 173 3.24 -11.12 -17.08
N ALA A 174 2.91 -12.34 -16.65
CA ALA A 174 3.89 -13.29 -16.10
C ALA A 174 4.93 -13.69 -17.17
N ARG A 175 4.51 -13.92 -18.41
CA ARG A 175 5.42 -14.22 -19.54
C ARG A 175 6.34 -13.03 -19.87
N ARG A 176 5.81 -11.79 -19.82
CA ARG A 176 6.64 -10.57 -19.92
C ARG A 176 7.67 -10.47 -18.79
N LEU A 177 7.25 -10.76 -17.56
CA LEU A 177 8.14 -10.77 -16.40
C LEU A 177 9.25 -11.81 -16.53
N TYR A 178 8.95 -13.00 -17.06
CA TYR A 178 9.96 -14.02 -17.35
C TYR A 178 11.02 -13.50 -18.32
N ALA A 179 10.60 -12.88 -19.43
CA ALA A 179 11.53 -12.31 -20.40
C ALA A 179 12.44 -11.23 -19.79
N SER A 180 11.90 -10.36 -18.93
CA SER A 180 12.68 -9.39 -18.16
C SER A 180 13.64 -10.06 -17.18
N ALA A 181 13.19 -11.11 -16.48
CA ALA A 181 13.97 -11.83 -15.48
C ALA A 181 15.19 -12.53 -16.07
N LEU A 182 15.15 -12.94 -17.35
CA LEU A 182 16.33 -13.44 -18.06
C LEU A 182 17.48 -12.42 -18.07
N GLY A 183 17.16 -11.13 -18.19
CA GLY A 183 18.14 -10.04 -18.15
C GLY A 183 18.88 -9.91 -16.82
N VAL A 184 18.31 -10.41 -15.72
CA VAL A 184 18.97 -10.40 -14.39
C VAL A 184 20.22 -11.27 -14.40
N PHE A 185 20.24 -12.36 -15.18
CA PHE A 185 21.41 -13.26 -15.27
C PHE A 185 22.62 -12.59 -15.95
N GLU A 186 22.39 -11.60 -16.80
CA GLU A 186 23.42 -10.82 -17.50
C GLU A 186 24.02 -9.69 -16.65
N LEU A 187 23.39 -9.32 -15.53
CA LEU A 187 23.89 -8.26 -14.64
C LEU A 187 25.17 -8.69 -13.92
N PRO A 188 26.17 -7.83 -13.68
CA PRO A 188 27.34 -8.21 -12.89
C PRO A 188 26.96 -8.60 -11.45
N ASP A 189 27.59 -9.65 -10.90
CA ASP A 189 27.23 -10.17 -9.58
C ASP A 189 27.41 -9.16 -8.43
N TYR A 190 28.32 -8.20 -8.59
CA TYR A 190 28.57 -7.15 -7.61
C TYR A 190 27.47 -6.07 -7.57
N LEU A 191 26.62 -6.00 -8.61
CA LEU A 191 25.64 -4.95 -8.79
C LEU A 191 24.63 -4.97 -7.64
N ARG A 192 24.47 -3.82 -6.97
CA ARG A 192 23.47 -3.64 -5.91
C ARG A 192 22.06 -3.60 -6.50
N ILE A 193 21.09 -4.18 -5.81
CA ILE A 193 19.68 -4.15 -6.19
C ILE A 193 18.91 -3.42 -5.09
N TRP A 194 18.23 -2.34 -5.48
CA TRP A 194 17.47 -1.46 -4.60
C TRP A 194 15.99 -1.47 -5.01
N PRO A 195 15.16 -2.29 -4.35
CA PRO A 195 13.75 -2.47 -4.74
C PRO A 195 12.85 -1.28 -4.43
N GLY A 196 11.65 -1.25 -5.00
CA GLY A 196 10.59 -0.29 -4.64
C GLY A 196 9.90 -0.64 -3.32
N HIS A 197 9.93 -1.92 -2.92
CA HIS A 197 9.26 -2.42 -1.72
C HIS A 197 10.06 -3.49 -0.95
N GLY A 198 9.65 -3.74 0.30
CA GLY A 198 10.19 -4.81 1.14
C GLY A 198 9.13 -5.59 1.91
N ALA A 199 9.56 -6.32 2.95
CA ALA A 199 8.68 -7.18 3.75
C ALA A 199 7.40 -6.48 4.25
N GLY A 200 6.25 -7.05 3.89
CA GLY A 200 4.92 -6.57 4.29
C GLY A 200 4.12 -5.90 3.15
N SER A 201 4.76 -5.58 2.02
CA SER A 201 4.04 -5.04 0.85
C SER A 201 3.12 -6.09 0.21
N ALA A 202 1.99 -5.62 -0.32
CA ALA A 202 1.06 -6.44 -1.12
C ALA A 202 1.47 -6.55 -2.60
N CYS A 203 2.57 -5.90 -3.02
CA CYS A 203 3.10 -5.94 -4.39
C CYS A 203 3.92 -7.21 -4.72
N GLY A 204 4.14 -8.11 -3.76
CA GLY A 204 4.76 -9.42 -4.01
C GLY A 204 4.40 -10.46 -2.95
N LYS A 205 4.84 -11.71 -3.17
CA LYS A 205 4.41 -12.88 -2.40
C LYS A 205 5.16 -12.99 -1.07
N ALA A 206 6.49 -12.88 -1.10
CA ALA A 206 7.34 -13.11 0.07
C ALA A 206 8.60 -12.24 0.08
N LEU A 207 8.42 -10.91 0.15
CA LEU A 207 9.54 -9.97 0.15
C LEU A 207 10.41 -10.11 1.41
N GLY A 208 11.73 -10.13 1.22
CA GLY A 208 12.71 -10.15 2.30
C GLY A 208 12.63 -8.92 3.21
N ALA A 209 12.94 -9.12 4.49
CA ALA A 209 13.05 -8.03 5.47
C ALA A 209 14.41 -7.28 5.39
N VAL A 210 15.36 -7.81 4.63
CA VAL A 210 16.61 -7.12 4.29
C VAL A 210 16.29 -6.06 3.23
N PRO A 211 16.74 -4.80 3.40
CA PRO A 211 16.29 -3.67 2.58
C PRO A 211 16.85 -3.63 1.14
N ASP A 212 17.90 -4.40 0.86
CA ASP A 212 18.56 -4.48 -0.44
C ASP A 212 19.32 -5.80 -0.63
N THR A 213 19.81 -6.05 -1.84
CA THR A 213 20.55 -7.28 -2.18
C THR A 213 21.60 -7.01 -3.27
N THR A 214 22.18 -8.06 -3.86
CA THR A 214 22.99 -7.99 -5.08
C THR A 214 22.46 -8.93 -6.14
N ALA A 215 22.72 -8.61 -7.41
CA ALA A 215 22.38 -9.51 -8.51
C ALA A 215 22.99 -10.91 -8.30
N GLY A 216 24.24 -10.99 -7.83
CA GLY A 216 24.91 -12.25 -7.55
C GLY A 216 24.24 -13.08 -6.45
N TYR A 217 23.70 -12.44 -5.41
CA TYR A 217 22.96 -13.13 -4.35
C TYR A 217 21.61 -13.66 -4.86
N GLU A 218 20.83 -12.81 -5.53
CA GLU A 218 19.52 -13.21 -6.08
C GLU A 218 19.65 -14.35 -7.09
N LYS A 219 20.61 -14.29 -8.02
CA LYS A 219 20.85 -15.39 -8.98
C LYS A 219 21.10 -16.75 -8.34
N ARG A 220 21.63 -16.76 -7.11
CA ARG A 220 21.99 -17.98 -6.37
C ARG A 220 20.86 -18.48 -5.48
N PHE A 221 20.13 -17.57 -4.84
CA PHE A 221 19.26 -17.92 -3.71
C PHE A 221 17.80 -17.48 -3.85
N SER A 222 17.46 -16.64 -4.84
CA SER A 222 16.07 -16.26 -5.09
C SER A 222 15.28 -17.45 -5.62
N PRO A 223 14.20 -17.89 -4.92
CA PRO A 223 13.31 -18.93 -5.44
C PRO A 223 12.64 -18.52 -6.75
N ALA A 224 12.31 -17.24 -6.93
CA ALA A 224 11.73 -16.73 -8.17
C ALA A 224 12.71 -16.89 -9.35
N LEU A 225 13.99 -16.56 -9.17
CA LEU A 225 15.00 -16.78 -10.22
C LEU A 225 15.39 -18.26 -10.38
N ALA A 226 15.19 -19.10 -9.37
CA ALA A 226 15.29 -20.54 -9.54
C ALA A 226 14.19 -21.05 -10.48
N ALA A 227 12.95 -20.61 -10.30
CA ALA A 227 11.84 -20.96 -11.20
C ALA A 227 12.06 -20.47 -12.65
N VAL A 228 12.69 -19.31 -12.85
CA VAL A 228 13.08 -18.84 -14.20
C VAL A 228 14.04 -19.83 -14.88
N LYS A 229 14.98 -20.44 -14.15
CA LYS A 229 15.91 -21.44 -14.72
C LYS A 229 15.23 -22.74 -15.13
N GLU A 230 14.07 -23.04 -14.56
CA GLU A 230 13.27 -24.23 -14.90
C GLU A 230 12.46 -24.06 -16.19
N GLY A 231 12.34 -22.82 -16.69
CA GLY A 231 11.66 -22.48 -17.93
C GLY A 231 10.40 -21.64 -17.72
N GLU A 232 9.91 -21.06 -18.81
CA GLU A 232 8.84 -20.06 -18.80
C GLU A 232 7.55 -20.56 -18.14
N ASP A 233 7.04 -21.74 -18.52
CA ASP A 233 5.78 -22.24 -17.97
C ASP A 233 5.86 -22.56 -16.47
N LYS A 234 7.02 -23.07 -16.01
CA LYS A 234 7.28 -23.31 -14.59
C LYS A 234 7.35 -22.02 -13.80
N PHE A 235 7.95 -20.99 -14.38
CA PHE A 235 7.95 -19.66 -13.81
C PHE A 235 6.55 -19.06 -13.71
N VAL A 236 5.74 -19.16 -14.77
CA VAL A 236 4.36 -18.65 -14.78
C VAL A 236 3.52 -19.33 -13.69
N GLU A 237 3.63 -20.65 -13.56
CA GLU A 237 2.98 -21.41 -12.49
C GLU A 237 3.42 -20.90 -11.10
N TYR A 238 4.73 -20.75 -10.88
CA TYR A 238 5.29 -20.29 -9.62
C TYR A 238 4.84 -18.87 -9.24
N ILE A 239 4.89 -17.92 -10.18
CA ILE A 239 4.68 -16.49 -9.88
C ILE A 239 3.21 -16.14 -9.72
N LEU A 240 2.30 -16.89 -10.35
CA LEU A 240 0.85 -16.70 -10.20
C LEU A 240 0.28 -17.45 -8.99
N ASP A 241 0.97 -18.48 -8.51
CA ASP A 241 0.55 -19.22 -7.33
C ASP A 241 0.60 -18.37 -6.04
N GLY A 242 -0.47 -18.45 -5.24
CA GLY A 242 -0.50 -17.91 -3.88
C GLY A 242 -0.43 -16.38 -3.78
N GLN A 243 -0.72 -15.64 -4.86
CA GLN A 243 -0.77 -14.18 -4.82
C GLN A 243 -1.92 -13.69 -3.93
N PRO A 244 -1.68 -12.78 -2.98
CA PRO A 244 -2.74 -12.25 -2.14
C PRO A 244 -3.68 -11.36 -2.96
N GLU A 245 -4.97 -11.36 -2.68
CA GLU A 245 -5.89 -10.40 -3.31
C GLU A 245 -5.42 -8.95 -3.04
N PRO A 246 -5.33 -8.09 -4.06
CA PRO A 246 -4.91 -6.72 -3.85
C PRO A 246 -5.96 -5.95 -3.03
N PRO A 247 -5.53 -5.03 -2.15
CA PRO A 247 -6.44 -4.09 -1.50
C PRO A 247 -7.33 -3.35 -2.51
N LEU A 248 -8.59 -3.11 -2.14
CA LEU A 248 -9.58 -2.48 -3.04
C LEU A 248 -9.11 -1.14 -3.62
N TYR A 249 -8.36 -0.36 -2.84
CA TYR A 249 -7.90 0.96 -3.27
C TYR A 249 -6.81 0.93 -4.34
N PHE A 250 -6.23 -0.23 -4.66
CA PHE A 250 -5.14 -0.30 -5.63
C PHE A 250 -5.56 0.17 -7.03
N GLY A 251 -6.79 -0.15 -7.44
CA GLY A 251 -7.34 0.32 -8.72
C GLY A 251 -7.38 1.85 -8.79
N ARG A 252 -7.80 2.51 -7.70
CA ARG A 252 -7.82 3.97 -7.57
C ARG A 252 -6.42 4.57 -7.68
N MET A 253 -5.41 3.97 -7.07
CA MET A 253 -4.02 4.47 -7.15
C MET A 253 -3.47 4.38 -8.57
N LYS A 254 -3.66 3.24 -9.25
CA LYS A 254 -3.26 3.09 -10.66
C LYS A 254 -3.90 4.15 -11.53
N GLU A 255 -5.21 4.36 -11.37
CA GLU A 255 -5.94 5.38 -12.11
C GLU A 255 -5.40 6.79 -11.83
N LEU A 256 -5.30 7.18 -10.57
CA LEU A 256 -4.85 8.52 -10.18
C LEU A 256 -3.40 8.79 -10.57
N ASN A 257 -2.48 7.85 -10.40
CA ASN A 257 -1.08 8.00 -10.81
C ASN A 257 -0.94 8.11 -12.33
N ARG A 258 -1.78 7.41 -13.09
CA ARG A 258 -1.83 7.51 -14.56
C ARG A 258 -2.40 8.85 -15.01
N LEU A 259 -3.54 9.27 -14.46
CA LEU A 259 -4.24 10.51 -14.82
C LEU A 259 -3.57 11.77 -14.25
N GLY A 260 -2.69 11.61 -13.26
CA GLY A 260 -2.05 12.68 -12.52
C GLY A 260 -2.75 12.91 -11.19
N PRO A 261 -2.10 12.57 -10.06
CA PRO A 261 -2.68 12.79 -8.74
C PRO A 261 -3.05 14.27 -8.56
N PRO A 262 -4.15 14.58 -7.84
CA PRO A 262 -4.44 15.95 -7.45
C PRO A 262 -3.27 16.56 -6.68
N ILE A 263 -2.99 17.83 -6.90
CA ILE A 263 -1.96 18.54 -6.14
C ILE A 263 -2.46 18.73 -4.70
N LEU A 264 -1.83 18.03 -3.76
CA LEU A 264 -2.03 18.09 -2.32
C LEU A 264 -1.73 19.50 -1.78
N GLY A 265 -0.63 20.11 -2.21
CA GLY A 265 -0.20 21.38 -1.64
C GLY A 265 0.46 21.20 -0.25
N PRO A 266 0.21 22.07 0.74
CA PRO A 266 0.64 21.82 2.11
C PRO A 266 -0.11 20.63 2.70
N LEU A 267 0.48 19.94 3.69
CA LEU A 267 -0.24 18.90 4.42
C LEU A 267 -1.50 19.47 5.08
N PRO A 268 -2.61 18.72 5.06
CA PRO A 268 -3.81 19.06 5.82
C PRO A 268 -3.49 19.30 7.30
N ARG A 269 -4.15 20.28 7.89
CA ARG A 269 -4.03 20.62 9.32
C ARG A 269 -5.42 20.53 9.94
N PRO A 270 -5.87 19.34 10.36
CA PRO A 270 -7.18 19.18 10.96
C PRO A 270 -7.27 19.98 12.27
N ARG A 271 -8.43 20.58 12.53
CA ARG A 271 -8.69 21.29 13.79
C ARG A 271 -8.97 20.29 14.92
N THR A 272 -8.61 20.65 16.14
CA THR A 272 -9.04 19.89 17.32
C THR A 272 -10.55 20.08 17.54
N LEU A 273 -11.23 19.01 17.93
CA LEU A 273 -12.67 18.97 18.22
C LEU A 273 -12.88 18.60 19.70
N SER A 274 -13.83 19.25 20.35
CA SER A 274 -14.37 18.78 21.63
C SER A 274 -15.37 17.62 21.44
N GLY A 275 -15.74 16.93 22.52
CA GLY A 275 -16.78 15.92 22.53
C GLY A 275 -18.12 16.41 21.95
N GLU A 276 -18.53 17.64 22.28
CA GLU A 276 -19.75 18.26 21.72
C GLU A 276 -19.62 18.49 20.20
N GLU A 277 -18.45 18.91 19.74
CA GLU A 277 -18.19 19.07 18.30
C GLU A 277 -18.13 17.74 17.57
N LEU A 278 -17.59 16.68 18.21
CA LEU A 278 -17.61 15.32 17.68
C LEU A 278 -19.05 14.83 17.48
N VAL A 279 -19.96 15.06 18.43
CA VAL A 279 -21.38 14.68 18.28
C VAL A 279 -21.99 15.30 17.01
N ARG A 280 -21.74 16.60 16.81
CA ARG A 280 -22.25 17.31 15.62
C ARG A 280 -21.65 16.75 14.33
N VAL A 281 -20.32 16.65 14.26
CA VAL A 281 -19.62 16.32 13.02
C VAL A 281 -19.77 14.84 12.65
N ALA A 282 -19.81 13.94 13.62
CA ALA A 282 -19.99 12.50 13.37
C ALA A 282 -21.36 12.17 12.74
N GLY A 283 -22.38 13.00 12.98
CA GLY A 283 -23.71 12.86 12.39
C GLY A 283 -23.89 13.55 11.04
N GLU A 284 -22.86 14.24 10.50
CA GLU A 284 -22.94 14.88 9.18
C GLU A 284 -22.84 13.85 8.06
N ASP A 285 -23.78 13.89 7.10
CA ASP A 285 -23.71 13.08 5.88
C ASP A 285 -22.37 13.28 5.16
N GLY A 286 -21.78 12.18 4.69
CA GLY A 286 -20.47 12.20 4.05
C GLY A 286 -19.30 12.43 5.00
N THR A 287 -19.49 12.21 6.31
CA THR A 287 -18.40 12.18 7.31
C THR A 287 -18.12 10.75 7.79
N VAL A 288 -16.85 10.48 8.06
CA VAL A 288 -16.40 9.26 8.74
C VAL A 288 -15.48 9.63 9.90
N VAL A 289 -15.75 9.01 11.04
CA VAL A 289 -14.82 9.00 12.16
C VAL A 289 -13.90 7.80 11.99
N VAL A 290 -12.59 8.02 11.96
CA VAL A 290 -11.57 6.97 11.94
C VAL A 290 -10.94 6.91 13.32
N ASP A 291 -11.14 5.80 14.01
CA ASP A 291 -10.60 5.56 15.34
C ASP A 291 -9.23 4.89 15.25
N THR A 292 -8.21 5.58 15.74
CA THR A 292 -6.81 5.18 15.60
C THR A 292 -6.25 4.47 16.83
N ARG A 293 -7.07 4.25 17.87
CA ARG A 293 -6.67 3.52 19.09
C ARG A 293 -6.10 2.16 18.74
N VAL A 294 -4.97 1.81 19.35
CA VAL A 294 -4.24 0.58 19.01
C VAL A 294 -4.84 -0.65 19.69
N ASP A 295 -5.42 -0.50 20.88
CA ASP A 295 -6.10 -1.60 21.55
C ASP A 295 -7.53 -1.73 21.03
N ARG A 296 -7.84 -2.88 20.43
CA ARG A 296 -9.17 -3.20 19.93
C ARG A 296 -10.20 -3.35 21.05
N LEU A 297 -9.77 -3.74 22.26
CA LEU A 297 -10.67 -3.87 23.40
C LEU A 297 -11.20 -2.51 23.85
N ASP A 298 -10.38 -1.45 23.78
CA ASP A 298 -10.83 -0.08 24.04
C ASP A 298 -11.91 0.33 23.03
N TYR A 299 -11.75 -0.04 21.75
CA TYR A 299 -12.74 0.21 20.72
C TYR A 299 -14.04 -0.56 20.97
N TYR A 300 -13.95 -1.87 21.23
CA TYR A 300 -15.12 -2.70 21.52
C TYR A 300 -15.90 -2.26 22.76
N GLY A 301 -15.19 -1.79 23.79
CA GLY A 301 -15.79 -1.32 25.04
C GLY A 301 -16.45 0.06 24.96
N GLY A 302 -16.17 0.82 23.90
CA GLY A 302 -16.78 2.13 23.69
C GLY A 302 -16.18 2.86 22.49
N HIS A 303 -16.99 3.11 21.47
CA HIS A 303 -16.59 3.85 20.27
C HIS A 303 -17.75 4.71 19.74
N ILE A 304 -17.43 5.67 18.86
CA ILE A 304 -18.46 6.47 18.20
C ILE A 304 -19.21 5.57 17.20
N PRO A 305 -20.54 5.47 17.25
CA PRO A 305 -21.31 4.62 16.35
C PRO A 305 -20.98 4.88 14.88
N GLY A 306 -20.75 3.81 14.11
CA GLY A 306 -20.41 3.90 12.70
C GLY A 306 -19.01 4.43 12.40
N SER A 307 -18.14 4.61 13.41
CA SER A 307 -16.72 4.88 13.20
C SER A 307 -16.01 3.66 12.58
N ILE A 308 -14.93 3.90 11.83
CA ILE A 308 -14.07 2.84 11.31
C ILE A 308 -12.87 2.65 12.24
N TYR A 309 -12.69 1.44 12.74
CA TYR A 309 -11.52 1.05 13.52
C TYR A 309 -10.32 0.81 12.60
N ALA A 310 -9.37 1.73 12.64
CA ALA A 310 -8.11 1.63 11.90
C ALA A 310 -6.97 2.00 12.85
N PRO A 311 -6.41 1.04 13.60
CA PRO A 311 -5.35 1.34 14.57
C PRO A 311 -4.14 1.93 13.85
N LEU A 312 -3.49 2.95 14.42
CA LEU A 312 -2.34 3.62 13.81
C LEU A 312 -1.06 2.76 13.87
N ASN A 313 -1.07 1.66 13.14
CA ASN A 313 0.03 0.73 12.96
C ASN A 313 0.17 0.38 11.47
N LYS A 314 0.86 -0.70 11.13
CA LYS A 314 1.08 -1.13 9.74
C LYS A 314 -0.20 -1.41 8.95
N SER A 315 -1.32 -1.74 9.58
CA SER A 315 -2.60 -1.95 8.87
C SER A 315 -3.33 -0.66 8.52
N PHE A 316 -2.96 0.48 9.13
CA PHE A 316 -3.70 1.74 8.99
C PHE A 316 -3.98 2.14 7.53
N PRO A 317 -2.99 2.18 6.62
CA PRO A 317 -3.24 2.60 5.23
C PRO A 317 -4.11 1.59 4.48
N THR A 318 -3.95 0.29 4.77
CA THR A 318 -4.74 -0.76 4.11
C THR A 318 -6.21 -0.69 4.52
N VAL A 319 -6.49 -0.54 5.82
CA VAL A 319 -7.86 -0.46 6.33
C VAL A 319 -8.55 0.80 5.82
N THR A 320 -7.93 1.96 6.01
CA THR A 320 -8.52 3.24 5.58
C THR A 320 -8.66 3.31 4.07
N GLY A 321 -7.67 2.84 3.31
CA GLY A 321 -7.74 2.78 1.86
C GLY A 321 -8.93 1.96 1.35
N CYS A 322 -9.23 0.82 1.99
CA CYS A 322 -10.32 -0.06 1.57
C CYS A 322 -11.70 0.40 2.06
N TYR A 323 -11.81 1.07 3.21
CA TYR A 323 -13.09 1.30 3.89
C TYR A 323 -13.56 2.77 3.84
N VAL A 324 -12.67 3.71 3.57
CA VAL A 324 -13.01 5.14 3.54
C VAL A 324 -13.16 5.59 2.10
N ASP A 325 -14.33 6.16 1.78
CA ASP A 325 -14.55 6.83 0.51
C ASP A 325 -13.72 8.13 0.44
N PRO A 326 -12.95 8.37 -0.63
CA PRO A 326 -12.13 9.58 -0.77
C PRO A 326 -12.91 10.89 -0.74
N SER A 327 -14.20 10.88 -1.05
CA SER A 327 -15.07 12.06 -0.99
C SER A 327 -15.52 12.43 0.43
N TRP A 328 -15.37 11.51 1.39
CA TRP A 328 -15.81 11.74 2.75
C TRP A 328 -14.89 12.69 3.51
N ARG A 329 -15.50 13.47 4.39
CA ARG A 329 -14.81 14.24 5.42
C ARG A 329 -14.30 13.27 6.49
N ILE A 330 -13.03 13.34 6.83
CA ILE A 330 -12.39 12.44 7.79
C ILE A 330 -12.17 13.19 9.10
N VAL A 331 -12.68 12.62 10.18
CA VAL A 331 -12.37 13.00 11.56
C VAL A 331 -11.59 11.90 12.23
N LEU A 332 -10.48 12.24 12.88
CA LEU A 332 -9.64 11.26 13.58
C LEU A 332 -9.96 11.23 15.08
N VAL A 333 -10.12 10.05 15.67
CA VAL A 333 -9.91 9.87 17.11
C VAL A 333 -8.48 9.39 17.29
N SER A 334 -7.58 10.29 17.71
CA SER A 334 -6.13 10.05 17.70
C SER A 334 -5.42 10.92 18.73
N ARG A 335 -4.27 10.48 19.26
CA ARG A 335 -3.44 11.30 20.15
C ARG A 335 -2.79 12.45 19.38
N GLU A 336 -2.56 13.59 20.03
CA GLU A 336 -2.03 14.80 19.40
C GLU A 336 -0.71 14.56 18.64
N ASN A 337 0.20 13.81 19.26
CA ASN A 337 1.50 13.49 18.69
C ASN A 337 1.45 12.50 17.50
N GLU A 338 0.29 11.92 17.21
CA GLU A 338 0.05 10.94 16.16
C GLU A 338 -0.73 11.52 14.96
N VAL A 339 -1.32 12.71 15.10
CA VAL A 339 -2.19 13.32 14.08
C VAL A 339 -1.44 13.58 12.77
N GLU A 340 -0.23 14.15 12.82
CA GLU A 340 0.54 14.42 11.60
C GLU A 340 0.88 13.11 10.86
N GLU A 341 1.20 12.05 11.59
CA GLU A 341 1.49 10.73 11.02
C GLU A 341 0.25 10.15 10.34
N ALA A 342 -0.90 10.15 11.01
CA ALA A 342 -2.16 9.69 10.44
C ALA A 342 -2.55 10.49 9.18
N VAL A 343 -2.41 11.81 9.20
CA VAL A 343 -2.66 12.66 8.03
C VAL A 343 -1.75 12.28 6.87
N ARG A 344 -0.44 12.08 7.12
CA ARG A 344 0.51 11.69 6.08
C ARG A 344 0.15 10.35 5.45
N ASP A 345 -0.22 9.38 6.27
CA ASP A 345 -0.57 8.05 5.77
C ASP A 345 -1.86 8.08 4.93
N LEU A 346 -2.85 8.90 5.32
CA LEU A 346 -4.08 9.09 4.56
C LEU A 346 -3.83 9.77 3.20
N VAL A 347 -3.09 10.88 3.16
CA VAL A 347 -2.84 11.60 1.89
C VAL A 347 -2.01 10.76 0.92
N ARG A 348 -1.13 9.87 1.43
CA ARG A 348 -0.34 8.93 0.61
C ARG A 348 -1.23 7.96 -0.18
N ILE A 349 -2.44 7.66 0.28
CA ILE A 349 -3.38 6.75 -0.38
C ILE A 349 -4.62 7.47 -0.95
N GLY A 350 -4.52 8.81 -1.08
CA GLY A 350 -5.53 9.66 -1.72
C GLY A 350 -6.73 10.03 -0.84
N LEU A 351 -6.58 9.96 0.49
CA LEU A 351 -7.59 10.39 1.44
C LEU A 351 -7.25 11.79 1.98
N ASP A 352 -7.64 12.82 1.22
CA ASP A 352 -7.14 14.19 1.41
C ASP A 352 -7.97 15.04 2.39
N HIS A 353 -9.23 14.65 2.63
CA HIS A 353 -10.24 15.47 3.32
C HIS A 353 -10.23 15.29 4.85
N VAL A 354 -9.07 15.40 5.49
CA VAL A 354 -8.95 15.34 6.96
C VAL A 354 -9.30 16.69 7.59
N VAL A 355 -10.50 16.79 8.16
CA VAL A 355 -11.10 18.07 8.59
C VAL A 355 -10.97 18.35 10.09
N GLY A 356 -10.84 17.31 10.91
CA GLY A 356 -10.77 17.45 12.35
C GLY A 356 -10.17 16.23 13.04
N TRP A 357 -9.81 16.39 14.29
CA TRP A 357 -9.39 15.31 15.15
C TRP A 357 -9.78 15.57 16.60
N ALA A 358 -9.91 14.53 17.40
CA ALA A 358 -10.08 14.62 18.83
C ALA A 358 -9.23 13.56 19.54
N PRO A 359 -8.68 13.85 20.73
CA PRO A 359 -7.98 12.86 21.51
C PRO A 359 -8.99 11.83 22.09
N PRO A 360 -8.60 10.55 22.31
CA PRO A 360 -9.50 9.52 22.85
C PRO A 360 -10.24 9.92 24.14
N GLU A 361 -9.66 10.81 24.93
CA GLU A 361 -10.23 11.38 26.15
C GLU A 361 -11.54 12.14 25.89
N GLU A 362 -11.76 12.67 24.69
CA GLU A 362 -13.00 13.35 24.30
C GLU A 362 -14.16 12.37 24.03
N LEU A 363 -13.93 11.04 24.02
CA LEU A 363 -15.02 10.07 23.94
C LEU A 363 -15.95 10.14 25.16
N GLY A 364 -15.41 10.46 26.34
CA GLY A 364 -16.25 10.73 27.53
C GLY A 364 -17.04 12.04 27.39
N GLY A 365 -16.44 13.06 26.76
CA GLY A 365 -17.12 14.31 26.43
C GLY A 365 -18.22 14.13 25.38
N PHE A 366 -17.99 13.26 24.40
CA PHE A 366 -18.97 12.87 23.37
C PHE A 366 -20.19 12.20 24.00
N ASP A 367 -19.98 11.25 24.91
CA ASP A 367 -21.07 10.58 25.63
C ASP A 367 -21.86 11.57 26.51
N ALA A 368 -21.14 12.40 27.27
CA ALA A 368 -21.75 13.44 28.11
C ALA A 368 -22.52 14.51 27.31
N ALA A 369 -22.15 14.74 26.05
CA ALA A 369 -22.83 15.64 25.12
C ALA A 369 -24.00 14.97 24.37
N GLY A 370 -24.34 13.72 24.70
CA GLY A 370 -25.49 13.00 24.13
C GLY A 370 -25.19 12.13 22.91
N GLY A 371 -23.92 11.89 22.59
CA GLY A 371 -23.49 11.11 21.43
C GLY A 371 -23.70 9.59 21.51
N ALA A 372 -23.90 9.04 22.71
CA ALA A 372 -24.07 7.61 23.01
C ALA A 372 -23.03 6.69 22.34
N LEU A 373 -22.02 6.25 23.10
CA LEU A 373 -21.02 5.30 22.60
C LEU A 373 -21.67 3.94 22.29
N ALA A 374 -21.25 3.32 21.18
CA ALA A 374 -21.57 1.95 20.83
C ALA A 374 -20.56 0.97 21.44
N THR A 375 -20.95 -0.30 21.51
CA THR A 375 -20.11 -1.40 22.01
C THR A 375 -20.27 -2.61 21.11
N ILE A 376 -19.21 -3.41 21.00
CA ILE A 376 -19.21 -4.65 20.21
C ILE A 376 -19.19 -5.85 21.15
N GLU A 377 -20.06 -6.83 20.90
CA GLU A 377 -20.01 -8.11 21.61
C GLU A 377 -18.71 -8.85 21.27
N VAL A 378 -17.97 -9.28 22.29
CA VAL A 378 -16.71 -10.03 22.14
C VAL A 378 -16.90 -11.47 22.59
N ILE A 379 -16.56 -12.42 21.73
CA ILE A 379 -16.68 -13.87 21.98
C ILE A 379 -15.37 -14.60 21.63
N ASP A 380 -15.26 -15.87 22.03
CA ASP A 380 -14.16 -16.78 21.67
C ASP A 380 -14.65 -17.92 20.73
N PHE A 381 -13.75 -18.80 20.29
CA PHE A 381 -14.14 -19.90 19.39
C PHE A 381 -15.01 -20.97 20.08
N ASP A 382 -14.95 -21.12 21.41
CA ASP A 382 -15.83 -22.02 22.15
C ASP A 382 -17.29 -21.55 22.08
N GLU A 383 -17.51 -20.23 22.21
CA GLU A 383 -18.83 -19.63 22.05
C GLU A 383 -19.30 -19.65 20.59
N VAL A 384 -18.39 -19.51 19.62
CA VAL A 384 -18.73 -19.74 18.20
C VAL A 384 -19.28 -21.16 18.00
N GLY A 385 -18.63 -22.18 18.56
CA GLY A 385 -19.11 -23.57 18.47
C GLY A 385 -20.48 -23.78 19.10
N ARG A 386 -20.78 -23.10 20.22
CA ARG A 386 -22.11 -23.15 20.86
C ARG A 386 -23.20 -22.48 20.04
N ARG A 387 -22.87 -21.40 19.32
CA ARG A 387 -23.83 -20.63 18.51
C ARG A 387 -23.99 -21.17 17.09
N LEU A 388 -23.02 -21.92 16.56
CA LEU A 388 -23.05 -22.43 15.18
C LEU A 388 -24.34 -23.18 14.78
N PRO A 389 -25.01 -23.95 15.66
CA PRO A 389 -26.28 -24.60 15.32
C PRO A 389 -27.48 -23.66 15.16
N ASP A 390 -27.36 -22.39 15.59
CA ASP A 390 -28.43 -21.39 15.50
C ASP A 390 -28.60 -20.91 14.04
N PRO A 391 -29.77 -21.05 13.41
CA PRO A 391 -30.00 -20.57 12.04
C PRO A 391 -29.92 -19.05 11.91
N GLU A 392 -30.00 -18.31 13.01
CA GLU A 392 -29.93 -16.84 13.05
C GLU A 392 -28.48 -16.30 13.08
N VAL A 393 -27.47 -17.18 13.03
CA VAL A 393 -26.05 -16.77 12.97
C VAL A 393 -25.37 -17.15 11.66
N GLN A 394 -24.34 -16.39 11.30
CA GLN A 394 -23.44 -16.72 10.19
C GLN A 394 -21.99 -16.43 10.60
N VAL A 395 -21.13 -17.44 10.49
CA VAL A 395 -19.68 -17.24 10.69
C VAL A 395 -19.10 -16.56 9.45
N LEU A 396 -18.34 -15.50 9.66
CA LEU A 396 -17.62 -14.77 8.62
C LEU A 396 -16.12 -14.82 8.91
N ASP A 397 -15.38 -15.50 8.03
CA ASP A 397 -13.93 -15.54 8.03
C ASP A 397 -13.37 -14.44 7.13
N VAL A 398 -12.65 -13.48 7.71
CA VAL A 398 -12.06 -12.36 6.96
C VAL A 398 -10.57 -12.54 6.62
N ARG A 399 -10.07 -13.79 6.70
CA ARG A 399 -8.74 -14.18 6.20
C ARG A 399 -8.70 -14.26 4.68
N ARG A 400 -7.50 -14.38 4.11
CA ARG A 400 -7.30 -14.58 2.67
C ARG A 400 -7.88 -15.94 2.24
N ALA A 401 -8.26 -16.05 0.96
CA ALA A 401 -8.79 -17.29 0.40
C ALA A 401 -7.83 -18.48 0.56
N THR A 402 -6.51 -18.25 0.48
CA THR A 402 -5.49 -19.29 0.71
C THR A 402 -5.50 -19.80 2.16
N GLU A 403 -5.54 -18.89 3.14
CA GLU A 403 -5.65 -19.24 4.57
C GLU A 403 -6.95 -20.01 4.88
N PHE A 404 -8.04 -19.66 4.19
CA PHE A 404 -9.34 -20.33 4.33
C PHE A 404 -9.37 -21.71 3.65
N ALA A 405 -8.67 -21.88 2.54
CA ALA A 405 -8.54 -23.16 1.85
C ALA A 405 -7.72 -24.18 2.66
N GLU A 406 -6.71 -23.72 3.41
CA GLU A 406 -5.89 -24.56 4.28
C GLU A 406 -6.65 -25.09 5.50
N ALA A 407 -7.46 -24.25 6.16
CA ALA A 407 -8.28 -24.63 7.29
C ALA A 407 -9.43 -23.63 7.47
N ARG A 408 -10.64 -24.10 7.82
CA ARG A 408 -11.85 -23.28 7.97
C ARG A 408 -12.84 -23.91 8.95
N ILE A 409 -13.81 -23.12 9.39
CA ILE A 409 -15.02 -23.59 10.07
C ILE A 409 -16.04 -23.98 9.00
N ASP A 410 -16.70 -25.13 9.17
CA ASP A 410 -17.71 -25.60 8.21
C ASP A 410 -18.90 -24.64 8.15
N GLY A 411 -19.35 -24.32 6.93
CA GLY A 411 -20.45 -23.37 6.69
C GLY A 411 -20.07 -21.89 6.83
N ALA A 412 -18.82 -21.55 7.17
CA ALA A 412 -18.36 -20.17 7.21
C ALA A 412 -18.31 -19.53 5.81
N ALA A 413 -18.74 -18.28 5.71
CA ALA A 413 -18.49 -17.45 4.53
C ALA A 413 -17.06 -16.89 4.59
N ASN A 414 -16.38 -16.76 3.44
CA ASN A 414 -15.06 -16.16 3.37
C ASN A 414 -15.03 -14.93 2.46
N ILE A 415 -14.69 -13.79 3.04
CA ILE A 415 -14.44 -12.54 2.32
C ILE A 415 -13.25 -11.87 3.01
N ALA A 416 -12.09 -11.84 2.35
CA ALA A 416 -10.91 -11.19 2.91
C ALA A 416 -11.20 -9.74 3.30
N HIS A 417 -10.72 -9.29 4.47
CA HIS A 417 -11.08 -7.96 5.00
C HIS A 417 -10.80 -6.82 4.00
N THR A 418 -9.71 -6.92 3.22
CA THR A 418 -9.35 -5.94 2.18
C THR A 418 -10.32 -5.85 1.00
N ARG A 419 -11.23 -6.82 0.86
CA ARG A 419 -12.24 -6.92 -0.20
C ARG A 419 -13.67 -6.77 0.33
N LEU A 420 -13.84 -6.71 1.64
CA LEU A 420 -15.14 -6.76 2.31
C LEU A 420 -16.10 -5.67 1.86
N ALA A 421 -15.63 -4.42 1.79
CA ALA A 421 -16.47 -3.27 1.42
C ALA A 421 -17.14 -3.44 0.03
N GLY A 422 -16.44 -4.05 -0.93
CA GLY A 422 -16.99 -4.30 -2.28
C GLY A 422 -17.93 -5.50 -2.36
N ARG A 423 -18.07 -6.29 -1.29
CA ARG A 423 -18.77 -7.59 -1.27
C ARG A 423 -19.81 -7.71 -0.15
N LEU A 424 -20.17 -6.59 0.50
CA LEU A 424 -21.17 -6.55 1.57
C LEU A 424 -22.54 -7.14 1.16
N GLY A 425 -22.90 -7.03 -0.13
CA GLY A 425 -24.14 -7.58 -0.68
C GLY A 425 -24.22 -9.11 -0.70
N GLU A 426 -23.11 -9.81 -0.45
CA GLU A 426 -23.07 -11.28 -0.35
C GLU A 426 -23.42 -11.79 1.06
N LEU A 427 -23.48 -10.90 2.06
CA LEU A 427 -23.70 -11.26 3.45
C LEU A 427 -25.18 -11.18 3.83
N PRO A 428 -25.68 -12.10 4.68
CA PRO A 428 -27.06 -12.05 5.17
C PRO A 428 -27.26 -10.82 6.05
N ARG A 429 -28.42 -10.16 5.90
CA ARG A 429 -28.80 -8.97 6.67
C ARG A 429 -29.70 -9.32 7.87
N ASP A 430 -30.28 -10.51 7.85
CA ASP A 430 -31.21 -11.07 8.83
C ASP A 430 -30.53 -11.96 9.86
N ARG A 431 -29.21 -12.19 9.74
CA ARG A 431 -28.44 -13.03 10.66
C ARG A 431 -27.33 -12.23 11.33
N ARG A 432 -27.04 -12.58 12.59
CA ARG A 432 -25.88 -12.04 13.31
C ARG A 432 -24.59 -12.64 12.77
N LEU A 433 -23.63 -11.80 12.44
CA LEU A 433 -22.33 -12.23 11.93
C LEU A 433 -21.34 -12.47 13.08
N LEU A 434 -20.75 -13.67 13.13
CA LEU A 434 -19.64 -14.00 14.03
C LEU A 434 -18.33 -13.84 13.25
N VAL A 435 -17.65 -12.71 13.44
CA VAL A 435 -16.56 -12.29 12.56
C VAL A 435 -15.22 -12.65 13.17
N HIS A 436 -14.42 -13.45 12.46
CA HIS A 436 -13.10 -13.87 12.91
C HIS A 436 -12.02 -13.73 11.84
N CYS A 437 -10.77 -13.76 12.29
CA CYS A 437 -9.62 -13.95 11.42
C CYS A 437 -8.61 -14.88 12.09
N LEU A 438 -7.31 -14.71 11.85
CA LEU A 438 -6.28 -15.51 12.53
C LEU A 438 -6.12 -15.17 14.02
N SER A 439 -6.19 -13.88 14.38
CA SER A 439 -5.81 -13.39 15.73
C SER A 439 -6.60 -12.16 16.19
N GLY A 440 -7.73 -11.87 15.55
CA GLY A 440 -8.62 -10.73 15.85
C GLY A 440 -8.30 -9.41 15.15
N ALA A 441 -7.06 -9.17 14.69
CA ALA A 441 -6.66 -7.87 14.12
C ALA A 441 -7.48 -7.45 12.89
N ARG A 442 -7.51 -8.31 11.86
CA ARG A 442 -8.32 -8.07 10.64
C ARG A 442 -9.83 -8.07 10.90
N ALA A 443 -10.26 -8.90 11.86
CA ALA A 443 -11.65 -9.00 12.26
C ALA A 443 -12.14 -7.70 12.92
N SER A 444 -11.29 -7.04 13.73
CA SER A 444 -11.63 -5.76 14.37
C SER A 444 -11.99 -4.68 13.35
N ALA A 445 -11.17 -4.52 12.31
CA ALA A 445 -11.45 -3.59 11.24
C ALA A 445 -12.73 -3.98 10.48
N ALA A 446 -12.87 -5.25 10.09
CA ALA A 446 -14.06 -5.74 9.41
C ALA A 446 -15.36 -5.52 10.21
N VAL A 447 -15.33 -5.77 11.52
CA VAL A 447 -16.45 -5.53 12.43
C VAL A 447 -16.88 -4.08 12.43
N SER A 448 -15.94 -3.12 12.49
CA SER A 448 -16.29 -1.69 12.44
C SER A 448 -16.98 -1.29 11.13
N LEU A 449 -16.55 -1.84 10.00
CA LEU A 449 -17.21 -1.61 8.71
C LEU A 449 -18.61 -2.23 8.69
N LEU A 450 -18.75 -3.47 9.15
CA LEU A 450 -20.04 -4.17 9.16
C LEU A 450 -21.05 -3.47 10.08
N GLU A 451 -20.63 -3.03 11.26
CA GLU A 451 -21.50 -2.26 12.16
C GLU A 451 -21.93 -0.93 11.53
N ARG A 452 -20.98 -0.18 10.92
CA ARG A 452 -21.29 1.05 10.18
C ARG A 452 -22.34 0.83 9.08
N GLU A 453 -22.29 -0.31 8.42
CA GLU A 453 -23.20 -0.71 7.35
C GLU A 453 -24.51 -1.33 7.88
N GLY A 454 -24.70 -1.38 9.19
CA GLY A 454 -25.94 -1.81 9.85
C GLY A 454 -26.09 -3.32 10.03
N PHE A 455 -24.99 -4.09 9.97
CA PHE A 455 -25.01 -5.51 10.31
C PHE A 455 -24.96 -5.71 11.83
N GLU A 456 -25.69 -6.70 12.34
CA GLU A 456 -25.46 -7.20 13.69
C GLU A 456 -24.22 -8.07 13.72
N VAL A 457 -23.27 -7.76 14.60
CA VAL A 457 -21.95 -8.41 14.63
C VAL A 457 -21.52 -8.77 16.04
N ALA A 458 -20.79 -9.87 16.16
CA ALA A 458 -19.95 -10.20 17.31
C ALA A 458 -18.51 -10.42 16.82
N ALA A 459 -17.54 -9.86 17.54
CA ALA A 459 -16.14 -10.03 17.22
C ALA A 459 -15.57 -11.26 17.93
N VAL A 460 -14.96 -12.17 17.16
CA VAL A 460 -14.22 -13.31 17.72
C VAL A 460 -12.81 -12.86 18.05
N ASN A 461 -12.51 -12.75 19.34
CA ASN A 461 -11.22 -12.29 19.85
C ASN A 461 -10.40 -13.46 20.41
N ASP A 462 -9.98 -14.36 19.53
CA ASP A 462 -9.21 -15.56 19.87
C ASP A 462 -8.25 -15.92 18.71
N ILE A 463 -7.35 -16.90 18.93
CA ILE A 463 -6.38 -17.38 17.94
C ILE A 463 -6.97 -18.56 17.19
N PHE A 464 -7.20 -18.39 15.89
CA PHE A 464 -7.85 -19.39 15.04
C PHE A 464 -7.19 -20.76 15.17
N THR A 465 -5.86 -20.84 15.03
CA THR A 465 -5.13 -22.12 15.06
C THR A 465 -5.22 -22.88 16.39
N GLN A 466 -5.65 -22.22 17.47
CA GLN A 466 -5.81 -22.80 18.80
C GLN A 466 -7.26 -23.20 19.08
N GLY A 467 -8.23 -22.40 18.62
CA GLY A 467 -9.65 -22.56 18.98
C GLY A 467 -10.55 -23.12 17.88
N TYR A 468 -10.18 -23.09 16.60
CA TYR A 468 -11.16 -23.36 15.52
C TYR A 468 -11.79 -24.74 15.57
N ARG A 469 -11.05 -25.76 16.05
CA ARG A 469 -11.55 -27.14 16.19
C ARG A 469 -12.63 -27.31 17.25
N HIS A 470 -12.78 -26.32 18.13
CA HIS A 470 -13.87 -26.30 19.10
C HIS A 470 -15.16 -25.75 18.48
N ALA A 471 -15.05 -25.07 17.33
CA ALA A 471 -16.18 -24.54 16.57
C ALA A 471 -16.78 -25.55 15.58
N GLY A 472 -16.30 -26.80 15.56
CA GLY A 472 -16.63 -27.82 14.55
C GLY A 472 -15.48 -27.97 13.57
#